data_AF-A0A7S0DD30-F1
#
_entry.id   AF-A0A7S0DD30-F1
#
_cell.length_a   1.000
_cell.length_b   1.000
_cell.length_c   1.000
_cell.angle_alpha   90.00
_cell.angle_beta   90.00
_cell.angle_gamma   90.00
#
_symmetry.space_group_name_H-M   'P 1'
#
loop_
_entity.id
_entity.type
_entity.pdbx_description
1 polymer ?
#
loop_
_entity_poly.entity_id
_entity_poly.type
_entity_poly.pdbx_seq_one_letter_code
_entity_poly.pdbx_strand_id
1 'polypeptide(L)'
;GPGEPFSQRRAEHFMRAVGSLLIGHAQRRLRSRRVWADAFREVEGALRFCHRLLAKWEVVTHELTSMHWADGARAWRGAPFAHPATRKAKERCDEVFKMREAQAELAKLLTAEEARSLTLSEVFRPFAGLDPMQVSEYVAPLWDAACADYDSRVRPAEARISEKLRE
;
A
#
# COMPACT_ATOMS: atom_id res chain seq x y z
N GLY A 1 0.05 -45.17 -9.79
CA GLY A 1 1.35 -44.86 -9.17
C GLY A 1 1.18 -43.66 -8.26
N PRO A 2 1.92 -43.55 -7.14
CA PRO A 2 1.83 -42.37 -6.29
C PRO A 2 2.17 -41.15 -7.15
N GLY A 3 1.28 -40.15 -7.17
CA GLY A 3 1.36 -39.02 -8.07
C GLY A 3 2.71 -38.32 -7.99
N GLU A 4 3.26 -37.97 -9.16
CA GLU A 4 4.52 -37.27 -9.29
C GLU A 4 4.59 -36.09 -8.31
N PRO A 5 5.66 -35.95 -7.52
CA PRO A 5 5.73 -34.94 -6.46
C PRO A 5 5.59 -33.53 -7.06
N PHE A 6 4.75 -32.71 -6.42
CA PHE A 6 4.57 -31.31 -6.80
C PHE A 6 5.91 -30.57 -6.67
N SER A 7 6.50 -30.19 -7.80
CA SER A 7 7.84 -29.62 -7.83
C SER A 7 7.88 -28.22 -7.23
N GLN A 8 9.00 -27.86 -6.61
CA GLN A 8 9.23 -26.52 -6.05
C GLN A 8 8.94 -25.42 -7.09
N ARG A 9 9.32 -25.62 -8.35
CA ARG A 9 9.02 -24.70 -9.46
C ARG A 9 7.52 -24.47 -9.64
N ARG A 10 6.69 -25.52 -9.54
CA ARG A 10 5.24 -25.40 -9.62
C ARG A 10 4.66 -24.70 -8.39
N ALA A 11 5.21 -24.96 -7.20
CA ALA A 11 4.82 -24.26 -5.98
C ALA A 11 5.14 -22.77 -6.05
N GLU A 12 6.33 -22.41 -6.52
CA GLU A 12 6.71 -21.02 -6.72
C GLU A 12 5.78 -20.33 -7.72
N HIS A 13 5.53 -20.95 -8.87
CA HIS A 13 4.61 -20.40 -9.86
C HIS A 13 3.19 -20.21 -9.30
N PHE A 14 2.68 -21.19 -8.56
CA PHE A 14 1.38 -21.09 -7.90
C PHE A 14 1.34 -19.93 -6.90
N MET A 15 2.36 -19.80 -6.04
CA MET A 15 2.43 -18.70 -5.07
C MET A 15 2.53 -17.33 -5.77
N ARG A 16 3.27 -17.22 -6.88
CA ARG A 16 3.29 -15.99 -7.69
C ARG A 16 1.92 -15.67 -8.28
N ALA A 17 1.24 -16.67 -8.85
CA ALA A 17 -0.09 -16.49 -9.44
C ALA A 17 -1.12 -16.03 -8.40
N VAL A 18 -1.16 -16.66 -7.22
CA VAL A 18 -2.03 -16.24 -6.11
C VAL A 18 -1.67 -14.83 -5.65
N GLY A 19 -0.38 -14.52 -5.47
CA GLY A 19 0.07 -13.18 -5.12
C GLY A 19 -0.42 -12.10 -6.10
N SER A 20 -0.33 -12.36 -7.41
CA SER A 20 -0.85 -11.45 -8.44
C SER A 20 -2.38 -11.30 -8.40
N LEU A 21 -3.13 -12.37 -8.12
CA LEU A 21 -4.58 -12.29 -7.94
C LEU A 21 -4.97 -11.45 -6.73
N LEU A 22 -4.23 -11.56 -5.62
CA LEU A 22 -4.44 -10.74 -4.42
C LEU A 22 -4.15 -9.26 -4.67
N ILE A 23 -3.07 -8.94 -5.38
CA ILE A 23 -2.78 -7.56 -5.82
C ILE A 23 -3.93 -7.02 -6.68
N GLY A 24 -4.38 -7.79 -7.67
CA GLY A 24 -5.50 -7.39 -8.53
C GLY A 24 -6.80 -7.20 -7.74
N HIS A 25 -7.06 -8.01 -6.71
CA HIS A 25 -8.21 -7.83 -5.83
C HIS A 25 -8.11 -6.52 -5.02
N ALA A 26 -6.93 -6.24 -4.43
CA ALA A 26 -6.69 -5.00 -3.70
C ALA A 26 -6.86 -3.76 -4.59
N GLN A 27 -6.29 -3.79 -5.80
CA GLN A 27 -6.45 -2.73 -6.80
C GLN A 27 -7.91 -2.49 -7.16
N ARG A 28 -8.69 -3.53 -7.47
CA ARG A 28 -10.12 -3.39 -7.77
C ARG A 28 -10.90 -2.78 -6.61
N ARG A 29 -10.60 -3.20 -5.38
CA ARG A 29 -11.25 -2.69 -4.16
C ARG A 29 -10.98 -1.22 -3.91
N LEU A 30 -9.76 -0.74 -4.21
CA LEU A 30 -9.42 0.68 -4.05
C LEU A 30 -9.88 1.54 -5.22
N ARG A 31 -9.88 1.00 -6.45
CA ARG A 31 -10.44 1.69 -7.64
C ARG A 31 -11.95 1.91 -7.54
N SER A 32 -12.68 1.09 -6.77
CA SER A 32 -14.09 1.32 -6.50
C SER A 32 -14.36 2.43 -5.48
N ARG A 33 -13.32 3.16 -5.03
CA ARG A 33 -13.37 4.29 -4.10
C ARG A 33 -12.66 5.48 -4.73
N ARG A 34 -13.04 6.70 -4.37
CA ARG A 34 -12.27 7.88 -4.76
C ARG A 34 -11.21 8.12 -3.70
N VAL A 35 -10.17 7.30 -3.70
CA VAL A 35 -9.14 7.26 -2.64
C VAL A 35 -8.56 8.64 -2.31
N TRP A 36 -8.44 9.54 -3.28
CA TRP A 36 -7.90 10.89 -3.08
C TRP A 36 -8.94 11.95 -2.72
N ALA A 37 -10.25 11.66 -2.84
CA ALA A 37 -11.32 12.65 -2.71
C ALA A 37 -12.35 12.35 -1.60
N ASP A 38 -12.68 11.08 -1.37
CA ASP A 38 -13.65 10.67 -0.34
C ASP A 38 -13.12 11.02 1.07
N ALA A 39 -13.96 10.97 2.11
CA ALA A 39 -13.49 11.18 3.49
C ALA A 39 -12.58 10.03 3.96
N PHE A 40 -11.63 10.28 4.87
CA PHE A 40 -10.72 9.22 5.33
C PHE A 40 -11.47 7.99 5.87
N ARG A 41 -12.49 8.21 6.72
CA ARG A 41 -13.35 7.14 7.27
C ARG A 41 -13.99 6.21 6.21
N GLU A 42 -14.16 6.70 4.98
CA GLU A 42 -14.79 5.95 3.89
C GLU A 42 -13.79 5.06 3.13
N VAL A 43 -12.49 5.40 3.21
CA VAL A 43 -11.40 4.71 2.50
C VAL A 43 -10.48 3.93 3.44
N GLU A 44 -10.41 4.30 4.71
CA GLU A 44 -9.54 3.73 5.75
C GLU A 44 -9.68 2.21 5.83
N GLY A 45 -10.92 1.72 5.92
CA GLY A 45 -11.20 0.28 6.02
C GLY A 45 -10.75 -0.49 4.78
N ALA A 46 -10.81 0.13 3.59
CA ALA A 46 -10.36 -0.50 2.36
C ALA A 46 -8.83 -0.56 2.29
N LEU A 47 -8.14 0.52 2.65
CA LEU A 47 -6.67 0.57 2.72
C LEU A 47 -6.12 -0.42 3.75
N ARG A 48 -6.65 -0.42 4.98
CA ARG A 48 -6.27 -1.38 6.04
C ARG A 48 -6.52 -2.83 5.63
N PHE A 49 -7.61 -3.10 4.92
CA PHE A 49 -7.88 -4.43 4.40
C PHE A 49 -6.84 -4.85 3.36
N CYS A 50 -6.57 -4.00 2.36
CA CYS A 50 -5.63 -4.30 1.28
C CYS A 50 -4.21 -4.53 1.82
N HIS A 51 -3.74 -3.65 2.72
CA HIS A 51 -2.46 -3.81 3.39
C HIS A 51 -2.37 -5.15 4.16
N ARG A 52 -3.36 -5.46 5.01
CA ARG A 52 -3.39 -6.71 5.78
C ARG A 52 -3.44 -7.95 4.89
N LEU A 53 -4.19 -7.90 3.80
CA LEU A 53 -4.28 -9.01 2.84
C LEU A 53 -2.91 -9.35 2.25
N LEU A 54 -2.20 -8.33 1.75
CA LEU A 54 -0.89 -8.50 1.13
C LEU A 54 0.18 -8.88 2.18
N ALA A 55 0.15 -8.25 3.35
CA ALA A 55 1.05 -8.58 4.47
C ALA A 55 0.86 -10.03 4.93
N LYS A 56 -0.38 -10.50 5.08
CA LYS A 56 -0.66 -11.88 5.49
C LYS A 56 -0.17 -12.88 4.44
N TRP A 57 -0.31 -12.56 3.15
CA TRP A 57 0.22 -13.40 2.08
C TRP A 57 1.74 -13.55 2.14
N GLU A 58 2.48 -12.46 2.36
CA GLU A 58 3.93 -12.51 2.54
C GLU A 58 4.32 -13.38 3.73
N VAL A 59 3.66 -13.21 4.89
CA VAL A 59 3.94 -14.00 6.09
C VAL A 59 3.68 -15.48 5.83
N VAL A 60 2.52 -15.84 5.29
CA VAL A 60 2.15 -17.25 5.05
C VAL A 60 3.12 -17.92 4.08
N THR A 61 3.45 -17.26 2.96
CA THR A 61 4.34 -17.86 1.97
C THR A 61 5.79 -17.94 2.44
N HIS A 62 6.24 -16.97 3.24
CA HIS A 62 7.52 -17.04 3.92
C HIS A 62 7.55 -18.22 4.90
N GLU A 63 6.60 -18.30 5.84
CA GLU A 63 6.53 -19.37 6.84
C GLU A 63 6.46 -20.77 6.21
N LEU A 64 5.70 -20.92 5.12
CA LEU A 64 5.62 -22.19 4.38
C LEU A 64 7.00 -22.63 3.89
N THR A 65 7.79 -21.69 3.36
CA THR A 65 9.05 -21.98 2.67
C THR A 65 10.28 -21.88 3.56
N SER A 66 10.15 -21.29 4.75
CA SER A 66 11.23 -21.19 5.74
C SER A 66 11.15 -22.24 6.84
N MET A 67 9.94 -22.74 7.17
CA MET A 67 9.72 -23.64 8.31
C MET A 67 8.95 -24.90 7.93
N HIS A 68 7.80 -24.76 7.27
CA HIS A 68 6.88 -25.88 7.09
C HIS A 68 7.33 -26.87 6.01
N TRP A 69 8.04 -26.38 5.00
CA TRP A 69 8.64 -27.19 3.94
C TRP A 69 10.16 -27.31 4.15
N ALA A 70 10.64 -27.35 5.39
CA ALA A 70 12.08 -27.44 5.65
C ALA A 70 12.68 -28.83 5.35
N ASP A 71 11.91 -29.90 5.55
CA ASP A 71 12.42 -31.28 5.53
C ASP A 71 11.64 -32.21 4.59
N GLY A 72 12.31 -33.29 4.15
CA GLY A 72 11.73 -34.38 3.37
C GLY A 72 11.85 -34.22 1.84
N ALA A 73 11.27 -35.17 1.09
CA ALA A 73 11.40 -35.25 -0.37
C ALA A 73 10.80 -34.05 -1.14
N ARG A 74 10.02 -33.20 -0.45
CA ARG A 74 9.38 -31.99 -1.00
C ARG A 74 9.87 -30.71 -0.31
N ALA A 75 11.01 -30.78 0.37
CA ALA A 75 11.59 -29.63 1.05
C ALA A 75 11.85 -28.47 0.07
N TRP A 76 11.53 -27.26 0.53
CA TRP A 76 11.90 -26.01 -0.10
C TRP A 76 13.40 -25.81 0.04
N ARG A 77 14.07 -25.60 -1.09
CA ARG A 77 15.52 -25.38 -1.13
C ARG A 77 15.84 -23.93 -1.49
N GLY A 78 16.82 -23.38 -0.77
CA GLY A 78 17.28 -22.00 -0.95
C GLY A 78 16.56 -21.01 -0.05
N ALA A 79 16.59 -19.74 -0.43
CA ALA A 79 15.95 -18.67 0.34
C ALA A 79 14.43 -18.86 0.40
N PRO A 80 13.77 -18.44 1.49
CA PRO A 80 12.32 -18.40 1.58
C PRO A 80 11.71 -17.62 0.40
N PHE A 81 10.53 -18.05 -0.02
CA PHE A 81 9.80 -17.39 -1.09
C PHE A 81 9.52 -15.92 -0.74
N ALA A 82 9.81 -15.05 -1.70
CA ALA A 82 9.43 -13.66 -1.66
C ALA A 82 8.86 -13.24 -3.02
N HIS A 83 7.74 -12.53 -3.00
CA HIS A 83 7.11 -12.00 -4.22
C HIS A 83 7.28 -10.47 -4.28
N PRO A 84 8.25 -9.95 -5.07
CA PRO A 84 8.55 -8.51 -5.09
C PRO A 84 7.34 -7.63 -5.43
N ALA A 85 6.44 -8.10 -6.30
CA ALA A 85 5.25 -7.35 -6.66
C ALA A 85 4.26 -7.22 -5.49
N THR A 86 4.09 -8.26 -4.66
CA THR A 86 3.24 -8.16 -3.47
C THR A 86 3.83 -7.18 -2.47
N ARG A 87 5.15 -7.21 -2.28
CA ARG A 87 5.85 -6.28 -1.39
C ARG A 87 5.65 -4.83 -1.81
N LYS A 88 5.96 -4.52 -3.07
CA LYS A 88 5.78 -3.18 -3.64
C LYS A 88 4.33 -2.71 -3.54
N ALA A 89 3.36 -3.58 -3.82
CA ALA A 89 1.93 -3.25 -3.69
C ALA A 89 1.52 -2.99 -2.23
N LYS A 90 2.06 -3.75 -1.28
CA LYS A 90 1.82 -3.55 0.15
C LYS A 90 2.40 -2.22 0.63
N GLU A 91 3.65 -1.93 0.27
CA GLU A 91 4.35 -0.69 0.59
C GLU A 91 3.61 0.53 0.03
N ARG A 92 3.19 0.46 -1.24
CA ARG A 92 2.36 1.52 -1.85
C ARG A 92 1.02 1.71 -1.12
N CYS A 93 0.36 0.63 -0.71
CA CYS A 93 -0.88 0.74 0.07
C CYS A 93 -0.66 1.41 1.44
N ASP A 94 0.48 1.16 2.09
CA ASP A 94 0.87 1.78 3.36
C ASP A 94 1.24 3.26 3.20
N GLU A 95 1.97 3.61 2.14
CA GLU A 95 2.27 5.00 1.76
C GLU A 95 0.98 5.82 1.60
N VAL A 96 0.03 5.33 0.79
CA VAL A 96 -1.27 5.97 0.59
C VAL A 96 -2.05 6.07 1.91
N PHE A 97 -2.03 5.03 2.74
CA PHE A 97 -2.68 5.06 4.05
C PHE A 97 -2.12 6.18 4.94
N LYS A 98 -0.79 6.27 5.07
CA LYS A 98 -0.12 7.26 5.90
C LYS A 98 -0.38 8.68 5.44
N MET A 99 -0.35 8.94 4.13
CA MET A 99 -0.66 10.27 3.61
C MET A 99 -2.11 10.67 3.93
N ARG A 100 -3.05 9.74 3.73
CA ARG A 100 -4.48 9.95 4.00
C ARG A 100 -4.77 10.15 5.49
N GLU A 101 -4.09 9.40 6.35
CA GLU A 101 -4.15 9.57 7.80
C GLU A 101 -3.59 10.92 8.22
N ALA A 102 -2.42 11.31 7.71
CA ALA A 102 -1.80 12.60 8.01
C ALA A 102 -2.72 13.79 7.67
N GLN A 103 -3.34 13.79 6.48
CA GLN A 103 -4.31 14.83 6.10
C GLN A 103 -5.52 14.86 7.04
N ALA A 104 -6.01 13.69 7.47
CA ALA A 104 -7.12 13.60 8.40
C ALA A 104 -6.76 14.09 9.81
N GLU A 105 -5.55 13.83 10.30
CA GLU A 105 -5.07 14.33 11.59
C GLU A 105 -4.85 15.85 11.55
N LEU A 106 -4.24 16.39 10.48
CA LEU A 106 -4.12 17.83 10.29
C LEU A 106 -5.50 18.53 10.31
N ALA A 107 -6.50 17.92 9.67
CA ALA A 107 -7.85 18.47 9.64
C ALA A 107 -8.53 18.50 11.01
N LYS A 108 -8.13 17.64 11.96
CA LYS A 108 -8.64 17.65 13.35
C LYS A 108 -7.99 18.72 14.21
N LEU A 109 -6.73 19.09 13.91
CA LEU A 109 -5.93 20.02 14.71
C LEU A 109 -6.07 21.48 14.24
N LEU A 110 -6.43 21.68 12.97
CA LEU A 110 -6.69 22.98 12.38
C LEU A 110 -8.14 23.42 12.60
N THR A 111 -8.36 24.72 12.74
CA THR A 111 -9.72 25.27 12.64
C THR A 111 -10.23 25.14 11.20
N ALA A 112 -11.55 25.21 11.02
CA ALA A 112 -12.13 25.17 9.68
C ALA A 112 -11.64 26.32 8.78
N GLU A 113 -11.28 27.47 9.35
CA GLU A 113 -10.71 28.59 8.62
C GLU A 113 -9.27 28.33 8.19
N GLU A 114 -8.43 27.84 9.11
CA GLU A 114 -7.04 27.45 8.82
C GLU A 114 -6.99 26.36 7.75
N ALA A 115 -7.82 25.32 7.86
CA ALA A 115 -7.86 24.24 6.88
C ALA A 115 -8.27 24.74 5.48
N ARG A 116 -9.16 25.74 5.40
CA ARG A 116 -9.55 26.36 4.12
C ARG A 116 -8.43 27.24 3.55
N SER A 117 -7.83 28.11 4.37
CA SER A 117 -6.78 29.03 3.91
C SER A 117 -5.52 28.29 3.46
N LEU A 118 -5.21 27.17 4.11
CA LEU A 118 -4.09 26.29 3.77
C LEU A 118 -4.44 25.27 2.67
N THR A 119 -5.65 25.33 2.11
CA THR A 119 -6.11 24.44 1.02
C THR A 119 -5.97 22.94 1.35
N LEU A 120 -6.19 22.56 2.61
CA LEU A 120 -5.92 21.19 3.08
C LEU A 120 -6.73 20.12 2.33
N SER A 121 -7.93 20.45 1.83
CA SER A 121 -8.75 19.56 1.02
C SER A 121 -8.17 19.27 -0.37
N GLU A 122 -7.17 20.04 -0.81
CA GLU A 122 -6.62 19.99 -2.17
C GLU A 122 -5.20 19.41 -2.23
N VAL A 123 -4.63 19.00 -1.08
CA VAL A 123 -3.26 18.48 -1.01
C VAL A 123 -3.03 17.25 -1.89
N PHE A 124 -4.09 16.48 -2.17
CA PHE A 124 -4.04 15.29 -3.05
C PHE A 124 -4.30 15.56 -4.53
N ARG A 125 -4.51 16.82 -4.95
CA ARG A 125 -4.63 17.17 -6.38
C ARG A 125 -3.52 16.61 -7.27
N PRO A 126 -2.24 16.53 -6.84
CA PRO A 126 -1.17 15.99 -7.68
C PRO A 126 -1.38 14.52 -8.07
N PHE A 127 -2.17 13.77 -7.29
CA PHE A 127 -2.50 12.36 -7.58
C PHE A 127 -3.77 12.20 -8.41
N ALA A 128 -4.40 13.29 -8.87
CA ALA A 128 -5.58 13.22 -9.71
C ALA A 128 -5.27 12.44 -11.00
N GLY A 129 -6.02 11.35 -11.22
CA GLY A 129 -5.82 10.46 -12.38
C GLY A 129 -4.75 9.38 -12.21
N LEU A 130 -4.00 9.38 -11.09
CA LEU A 130 -3.10 8.28 -10.75
C LEU A 130 -3.85 7.16 -10.01
N ASP A 131 -3.59 5.93 -10.40
CA ASP A 131 -4.05 4.77 -9.65
C ASP A 131 -3.23 4.64 -8.35
N PRO A 132 -3.86 4.68 -7.16
CA PRO A 132 -3.18 4.65 -5.87
C PRO A 132 -2.39 3.36 -5.62
N MET A 133 -2.63 2.29 -6.39
CA MET A 133 -1.96 0.99 -6.24
C MET A 133 -1.14 0.56 -7.47
N GLN A 134 -1.01 1.41 -8.48
CA GLN A 134 -0.19 1.07 -9.64
C GLN A 134 1.29 1.29 -9.32
N VAL A 135 2.05 0.19 -9.32
CA VAL A 135 3.51 0.21 -9.15
C VAL A 135 4.16 -0.40 -10.39
N SER A 136 4.80 0.44 -11.20
CA SER A 136 5.64 0.02 -12.31
C SER A 136 6.70 1.09 -12.60
N GLU A 137 7.76 0.71 -13.29
CA GLU A 137 8.84 1.63 -13.69
C GLU A 137 8.30 2.75 -14.59
N TYR A 138 7.28 2.46 -15.41
CA TYR A 138 6.66 3.43 -16.30
C TYR A 138 5.93 4.56 -15.55
N VAL A 139 5.31 4.29 -14.40
CA VAL A 139 4.56 5.30 -13.63
C VAL A 139 5.34 5.88 -12.46
N ALA A 140 6.51 5.32 -12.13
CA ALA A 140 7.32 5.78 -11.00
C ALA A 140 7.65 7.29 -11.08
N PRO A 141 8.09 7.85 -12.23
CA PRO A 141 8.39 9.29 -12.31
C PRO A 141 7.16 10.19 -12.06
N LEU A 142 5.97 9.75 -12.51
CA LEU A 142 4.73 10.49 -12.28
C LEU A 142 4.31 10.45 -10.81
N TRP A 143 4.51 9.30 -10.15
CA TRP A 143 4.25 9.17 -8.72
C TRP A 143 5.20 10.04 -7.90
N ASP A 144 6.49 9.98 -8.19
CA ASP A 144 7.51 10.72 -7.45
C ASP A 144 7.30 12.24 -7.57
N ALA A 145 6.93 12.72 -8.77
CA ALA A 145 6.55 14.11 -8.99
C ALA A 145 5.29 14.50 -8.19
N ALA A 146 4.28 13.63 -8.15
CA ALA A 146 3.07 13.87 -7.37
C ALA A 146 3.36 13.90 -5.85
N CYS A 147 4.24 13.04 -5.35
CA CYS A 147 4.70 13.07 -3.96
C CYS A 147 5.44 14.36 -3.63
N ALA A 148 6.34 14.81 -4.49
CA ALA A 148 7.06 16.07 -4.27
C ALA A 148 6.12 17.29 -4.23
N ASP A 149 5.11 17.35 -5.10
CA ASP A 149 4.09 18.41 -5.07
C ASP A 149 3.23 18.29 -3.79
N TYR A 150 2.77 17.08 -3.44
CA TYR A 150 2.04 16.83 -2.19
C TYR A 150 2.81 17.31 -0.95
N ASP A 151 4.09 16.96 -0.82
CA ASP A 151 4.92 17.37 0.31
C ASP A 151 5.02 18.89 0.42
N SER A 152 5.11 19.58 -0.73
CA SER A 152 5.13 21.05 -0.77
C SER A 152 3.80 21.67 -0.31
N ARG A 153 2.67 21.01 -0.61
CA ARG A 153 1.31 21.46 -0.25
C ARG A 153 0.95 21.18 1.19
N VAL A 154 1.47 20.11 1.79
CA VAL A 154 1.18 19.73 3.18
C VAL A 154 2.02 20.53 4.18
N ARG A 155 3.25 20.90 3.81
CA ARG A 155 4.20 21.60 4.69
C ARG A 155 3.65 22.84 5.40
N PRO A 156 2.84 23.73 4.78
CA PRO A 156 2.26 24.88 5.49
C PRO A 156 1.31 24.47 6.63
N ALA A 157 0.54 23.40 6.44
CA ALA A 157 -0.34 22.87 7.48
C ALA A 157 0.46 22.26 8.63
N GLU A 158 1.53 21.51 8.33
CA GLU A 158 2.42 20.96 9.35
C GLU A 158 3.16 22.05 10.16
N ALA A 159 3.61 23.11 9.48
CA ALA A 159 4.25 24.25 10.14
C ALA A 159 3.29 24.95 11.09
N ARG A 160 2.04 25.19 10.66
CA ARG A 160 1.01 25.80 11.50
C ARG A 160 0.71 24.97 12.75
N ILE A 161 0.62 23.65 12.62
CA ILE A 161 0.44 22.76 13.78
C ILE A 161 1.67 22.77 14.69
N SER A 162 2.87 22.80 14.12
CA SER A 162 4.12 22.88 14.89
C SER A 162 4.20 24.16 15.73
N GLU A 163 3.67 25.28 15.24
CA GLU A 163 3.56 26.53 16.01
C GLU A 163 2.56 26.37 17.16
N LYS A 164 1.35 25.86 16.90
CA LYS A 164 0.31 25.66 17.94
C LYS A 164 0.74 24.72 19.07
N LEU A 165 1.61 23.75 18.79
CA LEU A 165 2.10 22.80 19.79
C LEU A 165 3.26 23.33 20.64
N ARG A 166 3.88 24.47 20.24
CA ARG A 166 4.94 25.14 21.00
C ARG A 166 4.40 26.20 21.96
N GLU A 167 3.15 26.62 21.75
CA GLU A 167 2.37 27.50 22.63
C GLU A 167 1.78 26.71 23.81
#